data_AF-A0A1G6C5M7-F1
#
_entry.id   AF-A0A1G6C5M7-F1
#
_cell.length_a   1.000
_cell.length_b   1.000
_cell.length_c   1.000
_cell.angle_alpha   90.00
_cell.angle_beta   90.00
_cell.angle_gamma   90.00
#
_symmetry.space_group_name_H-M   'P 1'
#
loop_
_entity.id
_entity.type
_entity.pdbx_description
1 polymer ?
#
loop_
_entity_poly.entity_id
_entity_poly.type
_entity_poly.pdbx_seq_one_letter_code
_entity_poly.pdbx_strand_id
1 'polypeptide(L)'
;MQPGTPANPHRLSREEVIVAISGAARVSIGGSEADFTAGSAVIVPADTDFSLSNPGPEPFEAVAVLPVGGRASLPGGEPFTPPWAE
;
A
#
# COMPACT_ATOMS: atom_id res chain seq x y z
N MET A 1 3.56 9.69 -1.06
CA MET A 1 3.21 9.59 -2.49
C MET A 1 2.98 10.99 -3.05
N GLN A 2 3.61 11.33 -4.16
CA GLN A 2 3.40 12.62 -4.84
C GLN A 2 2.03 12.68 -5.52
N PRO A 3 1.49 13.87 -5.82
CA PRO A 3 0.31 14.03 -6.67
C PRO A 3 0.43 13.24 -7.98
N GLY A 4 -0.65 12.61 -8.41
CA GLY A 4 -0.69 11.82 -9.65
C GLY A 4 0.06 10.48 -9.61
N THR A 5 0.52 10.01 -8.44
CA THR A 5 1.14 8.68 -8.32
C THR A 5 0.14 7.59 -8.76
N PRO A 6 0.41 6.82 -9.82
CA PRO A 6 -0.52 5.80 -10.31
C PRO A 6 -0.56 4.59 -9.37
N ALA A 7 -1.63 3.79 -9.48
CA ALA A 7 -1.72 2.51 -8.78
C ALA A 7 -0.65 1.54 -9.31
N ASN A 8 0.03 0.85 -8.41
CA ASN A 8 0.93 -0.26 -8.74
C ASN A 8 0.50 -1.53 -8.00
N PRO A 9 -0.31 -2.40 -8.63
CA PRO A 9 -0.79 -3.64 -8.01
C PRO A 9 0.34 -4.57 -7.61
N HIS A 10 0.31 -5.08 -6.38
CA HIS A 10 1.25 -6.06 -5.85
C HIS A 10 0.62 -6.87 -4.71
N ARG A 11 1.32 -7.91 -4.26
CA ARG A 11 0.96 -8.73 -3.10
C ARG A 11 2.07 -8.74 -2.07
N LEU A 12 1.70 -8.97 -0.81
CA LEU A 12 2.64 -9.10 0.30
C LEU A 12 2.53 -10.50 0.89
N SER A 13 3.66 -11.13 1.20
CA SER A 13 3.69 -12.50 1.75
C SER A 13 3.24 -12.57 3.22
N ARG A 14 3.03 -11.42 3.85
CA ARG A 14 2.54 -11.25 5.22
C ARG A 14 1.57 -10.08 5.25
N GLU A 15 0.76 -10.02 6.29
CA GLU A 15 -0.13 -8.89 6.54
C GLU A 15 0.67 -7.58 6.68
N GLU A 16 0.19 -6.51 6.04
CA GLU A 16 0.70 -5.15 6.22
C GLU A 16 -0.40 -4.24 6.74
N VAL A 17 -0.07 -3.42 7.73
CA VAL A 17 -0.96 -2.36 8.22
C VAL A 17 -0.45 -1.03 7.71
N ILE A 18 -1.33 -0.24 7.12
CA ILE A 18 -1.00 1.09 6.61
C ILE A 18 -1.89 2.11 7.30
N VAL A 19 -1.28 3.16 7.86
CA VAL A 19 -1.97 4.25 8.55
C VAL A 19 -1.76 5.53 7.77
N ALA A 20 -2.84 6.17 7.33
CA ALA A 20 -2.80 7.45 6.63
C ALA A 20 -2.54 8.60 7.62
N ILE A 21 -1.49 9.37 7.36
CA ILE A 21 -1.05 10.47 8.24
C ILE A 21 -1.54 11.82 7.70
N SER A 22 -1.42 12.05 6.39
CA SER A 22 -1.80 13.31 5.75
C SER A 22 -2.27 13.09 4.31
N GLY A 23 -3.09 14.01 3.80
CA GLY A 23 -3.62 13.94 2.43
C GLY A 23 -4.70 12.88 2.21
N ALA A 24 -4.90 12.55 0.94
CA ALA A 24 -5.87 11.54 0.48
C ALA A 24 -5.27 10.68 -0.63
N ALA A 25 -5.58 9.39 -0.59
CA ALA A 25 -5.24 8.40 -1.60
C ALA A 25 -6.46 7.53 -1.94
N ARG A 26 -6.35 6.73 -2.99
CA ARG A 26 -7.26 5.63 -3.28
C ARG A 26 -6.56 4.32 -2.95
N VAL A 27 -7.22 3.47 -2.17
CA VAL A 27 -6.73 2.13 -1.84
C VAL A 27 -7.60 1.09 -2.51
N SER A 28 -6.99 0.02 -3.03
CA SER A 28 -7.67 -1.18 -3.51
C SER A 28 -7.09 -2.41 -2.81
N ILE A 29 -7.94 -3.23 -2.19
CA ILE A 29 -7.58 -4.49 -1.51
C ILE A 29 -8.57 -5.57 -1.94
N GLY A 30 -8.08 -6.62 -2.58
CA GLY A 30 -8.93 -7.73 -3.04
C GLY A 30 -10.05 -7.30 -3.99
N GLY A 31 -9.82 -6.26 -4.78
CA GLY A 31 -10.83 -5.68 -5.69
C GLY A 31 -11.83 -4.72 -5.03
N SER A 32 -11.78 -4.56 -3.71
CA SER A 32 -12.57 -3.54 -3.00
C SER A 32 -11.80 -2.22 -2.96
N GLU A 33 -12.45 -1.13 -3.36
CA GLU A 33 -11.83 0.19 -3.35
C GLU A 33 -12.44 1.11 -2.28
N ALA A 34 -11.58 1.94 -1.69
CA ALA A 34 -12.00 2.96 -0.74
C ALA A 34 -11.15 4.23 -0.87
N ASP A 35 -11.70 5.35 -0.42
CA ASP A 35 -10.92 6.54 -0.16
C ASP A 35 -10.12 6.34 1.13
N PHE A 36 -8.85 6.67 1.08
CA PHE A 36 -7.92 6.48 2.18
C PHE A 36 -7.33 7.83 2.57
N THR A 37 -7.88 8.40 3.64
CA THR A 37 -7.60 9.77 4.08
C THR A 37 -6.97 9.77 5.47
N ALA A 38 -6.32 10.88 5.82
CA ALA A 38 -5.69 11.09 7.12
C ALA A 38 -6.57 10.64 8.30
N GLY A 39 -5.99 9.86 9.22
CA GLY A 39 -6.68 9.28 10.36
C GLY A 39 -7.29 7.89 10.11
N SER A 40 -7.29 7.42 8.86
CA SER A 40 -7.73 6.06 8.50
C SER A 40 -6.59 5.05 8.63
N ALA A 41 -6.94 3.78 8.80
CA ALA A 41 -6.02 2.66 8.67
C ALA A 41 -6.63 1.55 7.80
N VAL A 42 -5.77 0.82 7.10
CA VAL A 42 -6.14 -0.39 6.35
C VAL A 42 -5.25 -1.54 6.77
N ILE A 43 -5.80 -2.75 6.65
CA ILE A 43 -5.09 -4.01 6.84
C ILE A 43 -5.10 -4.72 5.49
N VAL A 44 -3.93 -5.03 4.96
CA VAL A 44 -3.74 -5.78 3.72
C VAL A 44 -3.45 -7.23 4.10
N PRO A 45 -4.39 -8.17 3.88
CA PRO A 45 -4.12 -9.58 4.18
C PRO A 45 -3.02 -10.13 3.28
N ALA A 46 -2.30 -11.15 3.76
CA ALA A 46 -1.28 -11.83 2.98
C ALA A 46 -1.86 -12.36 1.65
N ASP A 47 -1.01 -12.35 0.61
CA ASP A 47 -1.30 -12.84 -0.74
C ASP A 47 -2.54 -12.23 -1.41
N THR A 48 -3.00 -11.08 -0.92
CA THR A 48 -4.13 -10.33 -1.47
C THR A 48 -3.63 -9.23 -2.41
N ASP A 49 -4.30 -9.06 -3.56
CA ASP A 49 -3.99 -7.96 -4.49
C ASP A 49 -4.25 -6.61 -3.81
N PHE A 50 -3.21 -5.79 -3.77
CA PHE A 50 -3.20 -4.50 -3.09
C PHE A 50 -2.59 -3.41 -4.00
N SER A 51 -3.18 -2.21 -3.96
CA SER A 51 -2.55 -1.03 -4.52
C SER A 51 -2.97 0.25 -3.80
N LEU A 52 -2.09 1.24 -3.84
CA LEU A 52 -2.36 2.63 -3.48
C LEU A 52 -2.10 3.52 -4.70
N SER A 53 -2.95 4.52 -4.89
CA SER A 53 -2.71 5.61 -5.83
C SER A 53 -3.03 6.96 -5.20
N ASN A 54 -2.41 8.02 -5.70
CA ASN A 54 -2.73 9.39 -5.32
C ASN A 54 -3.26 10.14 -6.55
N PRO A 55 -4.57 10.11 -6.83
CA PRO A 55 -5.16 10.88 -7.93
C PRO A 55 -5.36 12.36 -7.59
N GLY A 56 -5.09 12.77 -6.35
CA GLY A 56 -5.32 14.12 -5.87
C GLY A 56 -4.21 15.11 -6.26
N PRO A 57 -4.46 16.41 -6.05
CA PRO A 57 -3.49 17.47 -6.34
C PRO A 57 -2.44 17.66 -5.24
N GLU A 58 -2.65 17.10 -4.04
CA GLU A 58 -1.78 17.24 -2.88
C GLU A 58 -1.00 15.95 -2.57
N PRO A 59 0.17 16.03 -1.92
CA PRO A 59 0.87 14.85 -1.43
C PRO A 59 0.04 14.03 -0.43
N PHE A 60 0.29 12.72 -0.42
CA PHE A 60 -0.27 11.78 0.56
C PHE A 60 0.86 11.13 1.36
N GLU A 61 0.72 11.05 2.68
CA GLU A 61 1.69 10.40 3.56
C GLU A 61 1.02 9.30 4.38
N ALA A 62 1.73 8.19 4.55
CA ALA A 62 1.30 7.07 5.35
C ALA A 62 2.50 6.38 6.02
N VAL A 63 2.23 5.67 7.11
CA VAL A 63 3.16 4.73 7.72
C VAL A 63 2.73 3.32 7.30
N ALA A 64 3.66 2.57 6.70
CA ALA A 64 3.47 1.16 6.38
C ALA A 64 4.22 0.30 7.41
N VAL A 65 3.55 -0.73 7.92
CA VAL A 65 4.09 -1.66 8.91
C VAL A 65 3.96 -3.07 8.37
N LEU A 66 5.10 -3.63 7.95
CA LEU A 66 5.23 -5.00 7.46
C LEU A 66 6.17 -5.78 8.39
N PRO A 67 5.83 -7.00 8.83
CA PRO A 67 6.72 -7.79 9.67
C PRO A 67 8.06 -8.08 8.96
N VAL A 68 9.15 -8.09 9.74
CA VAL A 68 10.49 -8.48 9.28
C VAL A 68 10.44 -9.82 8.51
N GLY A 69 11.10 -9.85 7.36
CA GLY A 69 11.07 -10.95 6.40
C GLY A 69 9.83 -11.00 5.51
N GLY A 70 8.94 -10.01 5.59
CA GLY A 70 7.84 -9.83 4.63
C GLY A 70 8.36 -9.49 3.24
N ARG A 71 7.75 -10.04 2.21
CA ARG A 71 8.18 -9.88 0.80
C ARG A 71 7.04 -9.33 -0.05
N ALA A 72 7.36 -8.41 -0.95
CA ALA A 72 6.47 -7.89 -1.97
C ALA A 72 6.67 -8.63 -3.29
N SER A 73 5.57 -8.87 -4.01
CA SER A 73 5.56 -9.49 -5.34
C SER A 73 4.79 -8.62 -6.31
N LEU A 74 5.47 -8.16 -7.37
CA LEU A 74 4.87 -7.44 -8.48
C LEU A 74 4.45 -8.44 -9.59
N PRO A 75 3.42 -8.14 -10.39
CA PRO A 75 3.04 -8.97 -11.53
C PRO A 75 4.23 -9.24 -12.45
N GLY A 76 4.62 -10.51 -12.57
CA GLY A 76 5.74 -10.96 -13.42
C GLY A 76 7.15 -10.62 -12.90
N GLY A 77 7.27 -10.08 -11.69
CA GLY A 77 8.55 -9.79 -11.03
C GLY A 77 8.93 -10.86 -10.01
N GLU A 78 10.23 -11.01 -9.74
CA GLU A 78 10.73 -11.79 -8.62
C GLU A 78 10.35 -11.12 -7.29
N PRO A 79 9.93 -11.88 -6.25
CA PRO A 79 9.62 -11.30 -4.96
C PRO A 79 10.86 -10.66 -4.29
N PHE A 80 10.69 -9.54 -3.62
CA PHE A 80 11.77 -8.84 -2.91
C PHE A 80 11.35 -8.45 -1.49
N THR A 81 12.31 -8.22 -0.61
CA THR A 81 12.07 -7.68 0.74
C THR A 81 12.11 -6.15 0.67
N PRO A 82 11.03 -5.44 1.04
CA PRO A 82 11.08 -3.99 1.16
C PRO A 82 12.09 -3.54 2.22
N PRO A 83 12.75 -2.39 2.06
CA PRO A 83 13.79 -1.94 3.01
C PRO A 83 13.33 -1.82 4.47
N TRP A 84 12.04 -1.57 4.72
CA TRP A 84 11.46 -1.49 6.06
C TRP A 84 11.10 -2.85 6.68
N ALA A 85 11.31 -3.93 5.94
CA ALA A 85 11.05 -5.31 6.36
C ALA A 85 12.29 -6.20 6.25
N GLU A 86 13.48 -5.62 6.06
CA GLU A 86 14.77 -6.32 6.16
C GLU A 86 15.02 -6.91 7.56
#